data_AF-A0ABD1QL79-F1
#
_entry.id   AF-A0ABD1QL79-F1
#
_cell.length_a   1.000
_cell.length_b   1.000
_cell.length_c   1.000
_cell.angle_alpha   90.00
_cell.angle_beta   90.00
_cell.angle_gamma   90.00
#
_symmetry.space_group_name_H-M   'P 1'
#
loop_
_entity.id
_entity.type
_entity.pdbx_description
1 polymer ?
#
loop_
_entity_poly.entity_id
_entity_poly.type
_entity_poly.pdbx_seq_one_letter_code
_entity_poly.pdbx_strand_id
1 'polypeptide(L)'
;MLQKGLMLEFKKDSERVLLAVAQKPDSQKNWIVSDQNGAMTSIKPQQITFIVPGVENFDHIEISDFVQRAQSNLDPTLLEFAWIELLEKNKSMIFGSAEPLESYCAHLLLSKDDIYFTVLESKCSFFVYGPRLAVQVNELLRRKHAKETAEKELKEFMKLLKSTREMPPI
;
A
#
# COMPACT_ATOMS: atom_id res chain seq x y z
N MET A 1 -16.65 5.73 14.17
CA MET A 1 -15.76 5.98 15.34
C MET A 1 -14.93 4.74 15.58
N LEU A 2 -13.68 4.85 16.02
CA LEU A 2 -12.87 3.69 16.36
C LEU A 2 -13.50 2.91 17.52
N GLN A 3 -13.36 1.60 17.47
CA GLN A 3 -13.86 0.65 18.46
C GLN A 3 -12.76 -0.36 18.79
N LYS A 4 -12.82 -0.94 19.99
CA LYS A 4 -11.92 -2.02 20.37
C LYS A 4 -12.09 -3.22 19.43
N GLY A 5 -10.99 -3.86 19.06
CA GLY A 5 -10.98 -5.06 18.22
C GLY A 5 -10.94 -4.77 16.72
N LEU A 6 -11.04 -3.52 16.29
CA LEU A 6 -10.86 -3.16 14.88
C LEU A 6 -9.39 -3.29 14.47
N MET A 7 -9.14 -3.87 13.30
CA MET A 7 -7.83 -3.87 12.66
C MET A 7 -7.67 -2.61 11.79
N LEU A 8 -6.54 -1.93 11.93
CA LEU A 8 -6.25 -0.71 11.20
C LEU A 8 -4.77 -0.65 10.78
N GLU A 9 -4.53 0.09 9.71
CA GLU A 9 -3.22 0.50 9.24
C GLU A 9 -2.93 1.93 9.73
N PHE A 10 -1.73 2.16 10.24
CA PHE A 10 -1.29 3.49 10.66
C PHE A 10 0.17 3.77 10.32
N LYS A 11 0.49 5.05 10.13
CA LYS A 11 1.85 5.56 10.02
C LYS A 11 2.44 5.77 11.41
N LYS A 12 3.42 4.93 11.76
CA LYS A 12 4.21 5.09 12.99
C LYS A 12 5.17 6.27 12.85
N ASP A 13 5.91 6.30 11.74
CA ASP A 13 6.87 7.35 11.37
C ASP A 13 6.72 7.68 9.87
N SER A 14 7.57 8.56 9.31
CA SER A 14 7.49 9.00 7.90
C SER A 14 7.58 7.86 6.88
N GLU A 15 8.26 6.76 7.20
CA GLU A 15 8.49 5.63 6.30
C GLU A 15 7.82 4.33 6.76
N ARG A 16 7.36 4.25 8.01
CA ARG A 16 6.93 2.99 8.62
C ARG A 16 5.41 2.93 8.79
N VAL A 17 4.79 2.10 7.95
CA VAL A 17 3.37 1.76 8.01
C VAL A 17 3.21 0.38 8.66
N LEU A 18 2.28 0.24 9.60
CA LEU A 18 2.03 -0.99 10.34
C LEU A 18 0.54 -1.28 10.48
N LEU A 19 0.20 -2.56 10.56
CA LEU A 19 -1.11 -3.01 11.03
C LEU A 19 -1.11 -3.15 12.55
N ALA A 20 -2.23 -2.80 13.17
CA ALA A 20 -2.46 -2.98 14.59
C ALA A 20 -3.96 -3.15 14.90
N VAL A 21 -4.25 -3.68 16.08
CA VAL A 21 -5.62 -3.80 16.61
C VAL A 21 -5.89 -2.69 17.60
N ALA A 22 -7.01 -1.98 17.45
CA ALA A 22 -7.47 -0.99 18.40
C ALA A 22 -7.85 -1.61 19.75
N GLN A 23 -7.33 -1.07 20.85
CA GLN A 23 -7.51 -1.65 22.19
C GLN A 23 -8.41 -0.79 23.07
N LYS A 24 -8.05 0.48 23.28
CA LYS A 24 -8.81 1.41 24.11
C LYS A 24 -8.50 2.87 23.77
N PRO A 25 -9.39 3.82 24.11
CA PRO A 25 -9.04 5.24 24.08
C PRO A 25 -7.87 5.53 25.03
N ASP A 26 -6.93 6.35 24.57
CA ASP A 26 -5.83 6.88 25.39
C ASP A 26 -6.18 8.27 25.94
N SER A 27 -6.84 9.09 25.09
CA SER A 27 -7.32 10.43 25.42
C SER A 27 -8.60 10.72 24.65
N GLN A 28 -9.10 11.96 24.72
CA GLN A 28 -10.34 12.36 24.04
C GLN A 28 -10.30 12.12 22.52
N LYS A 29 -9.11 12.07 21.91
CA LYS A 29 -8.94 11.84 20.47
C LYS A 29 -8.03 10.66 20.12
N ASN A 30 -7.10 10.26 20.99
CA ASN A 30 -6.11 9.24 20.68
C ASN A 30 -6.57 7.83 21.08
N TRP A 31 -6.00 6.83 20.43
CA TRP A 31 -6.26 5.41 20.68
C TRP A 31 -4.98 4.64 20.96
N ILE A 32 -5.02 3.72 21.92
CA ILE A 32 -4.01 2.70 22.08
C ILE A 32 -4.30 1.56 21.10
N VAL A 33 -3.30 1.18 20.33
CA VAL A 33 -3.32 0.04 19.41
C VAL A 33 -2.22 -0.96 19.78
N SER A 34 -2.41 -2.22 19.45
CA SER A 34 -1.43 -3.30 19.63
C SER A 34 -0.97 -3.84 18.28
N ASP A 35 0.34 -3.82 18.03
CA ASP A 35 0.93 -4.37 16.80
C ASP A 35 1.06 -5.90 16.86
N GLN A 36 1.61 -6.51 15.80
CA GLN A 36 1.81 -7.97 15.71
C GLN A 36 2.68 -8.58 16.83
N ASN A 37 3.46 -7.77 17.56
CA ASN A 37 4.32 -8.22 18.66
C ASN A 37 3.68 -7.95 20.03
N GLY A 38 2.45 -7.45 20.05
CA GLY A 38 1.77 -7.02 21.28
C GLY A 38 2.20 -5.64 21.77
N ALA A 39 3.05 -4.92 21.02
CA ALA A 39 3.54 -3.62 21.46
C ALA A 39 2.42 -2.56 21.40
N MET A 40 2.17 -1.94 22.54
CA MET A 40 1.10 -0.96 22.69
C MET A 40 1.59 0.44 22.34
N THR A 41 0.93 1.11 21.40
CA THR A 41 1.29 2.46 20.94
C THR A 41 0.06 3.37 20.94
N SER A 42 0.22 4.61 21.41
CA SER A 42 -0.81 5.64 21.28
C SER A 42 -0.74 6.30 19.89
N ILE A 43 -1.86 6.33 19.18
CA ILE A 43 -1.97 6.92 17.84
C ILE A 43 -3.02 8.01 17.79
N LYS A 44 -2.75 9.05 17.00
CA LYS A 44 -3.72 10.09 16.66
C LYS A 44 -4.60 9.62 15.49
N PRO A 45 -5.85 10.09 15.37
CA PRO A 45 -6.72 9.74 14.24
C PRO A 45 -6.09 10.03 12.87
N GLN A 46 -5.28 11.08 12.77
CA GLN A 46 -4.58 11.47 11.53
C GLN A 46 -3.48 10.50 11.11
N GLN A 47 -3.01 9.62 12.00
CA GLN A 47 -2.01 8.61 11.67
C GLN A 47 -2.63 7.38 11.01
N ILE A 48 -3.94 7.19 11.11
CA ILE A 48 -4.65 6.05 10.52
C ILE A 48 -4.73 6.27 9.02
N THR A 49 -4.25 5.30 8.26
CA THR A 49 -4.28 5.29 6.80
C THR A 49 -5.40 4.41 6.27
N PHE A 50 -5.73 3.32 6.96
CA PHE A 50 -6.79 2.42 6.54
C PHE A 50 -7.43 1.73 7.73
N ILE A 51 -8.74 1.49 7.68
CA ILE A 51 -9.44 0.63 8.64
C ILE A 51 -9.94 -0.56 7.86
N VAL A 52 -9.58 -1.76 8.29
CA VAL A 52 -9.95 -2.98 7.58
C VAL A 52 -11.44 -3.26 7.83
N PRO A 53 -12.29 -3.24 6.79
CA PRO A 53 -13.72 -3.43 6.95
C PRO A 53 -14.04 -4.86 7.36
N GLY A 54 -15.18 -5.06 8.03
CA GLY A 54 -15.69 -6.41 8.37
C GLY A 54 -14.91 -7.14 9.47
N VAL A 55 -13.93 -6.50 10.11
CA VAL A 55 -13.12 -7.08 11.18
C VAL A 55 -13.58 -6.53 12.54
N GLU A 56 -14.03 -7.44 13.40
CA GLU A 56 -14.33 -7.14 14.80
C GLU A 56 -13.57 -8.13 15.69
N ASN A 57 -13.09 -7.66 16.84
CA ASN A 57 -12.36 -8.49 17.84
C ASN A 57 -11.15 -9.27 17.29
N PHE A 58 -10.39 -8.66 16.38
CA PHE A 58 -9.19 -9.30 15.80
C PHE A 58 -8.13 -9.59 16.86
N ASP A 59 -7.48 -10.75 16.78
CA ASP A 59 -6.31 -11.04 17.61
C ASP A 59 -5.04 -10.51 16.93
N HIS A 60 -4.31 -9.65 17.62
CA HIS A 60 -3.04 -9.11 17.16
C HIS A 60 -2.00 -10.18 16.75
N ILE A 61 -2.07 -11.39 17.32
CA ILE A 61 -1.18 -12.52 16.95
C ILE A 61 -1.41 -12.95 15.50
N GLU A 62 -2.63 -12.82 14.98
CA GLU A 62 -3.00 -13.20 13.62
C GLU A 62 -2.57 -12.16 12.57
N ILE A 63 -2.09 -10.98 12.97
CA ILE A 63 -1.68 -9.92 12.03
C ILE A 63 -0.60 -10.45 11.08
N SER A 64 0.36 -11.25 11.56
CA SER A 64 1.44 -11.75 10.71
C SER A 64 0.92 -12.67 9.60
N ASP A 65 0.02 -13.59 9.93
CA ASP A 65 -0.61 -14.48 8.95
C ASP A 65 -1.45 -13.67 7.94
N PHE A 66 -2.24 -12.72 8.45
CA PHE A 66 -3.06 -11.84 7.62
C PHE A 66 -2.23 -11.04 6.62
N VAL A 67 -1.12 -10.44 7.06
CA VAL A 67 -0.19 -9.71 6.18
C VAL A 67 0.43 -10.66 5.16
N GLN A 68 0.88 -11.84 5.57
CA GLN A 68 1.50 -12.80 4.67
C GLN A 68 0.52 -13.26 3.57
N ARG A 69 -0.72 -13.57 3.94
CA ARG A 69 -1.79 -13.88 2.99
C ARG A 69 -2.08 -12.71 2.07
N ALA A 70 -2.14 -11.49 2.60
CA ALA A 70 -2.36 -10.31 1.78
C ALA A 70 -1.25 -10.16 0.73
N GLN A 71 0.03 -10.24 1.15
CA GLN A 71 1.19 -10.17 0.24
C GLN A 71 1.17 -11.29 -0.81
N SER A 72 0.77 -12.50 -0.43
CA SER A 72 0.73 -13.66 -1.35
C SER A 72 -0.36 -13.53 -2.42
N ASN A 73 -1.38 -12.70 -2.18
CA ASN A 73 -2.47 -12.42 -3.11
C ASN A 73 -2.27 -11.11 -3.91
N LEU A 74 -1.12 -10.42 -3.76
CA LEU A 74 -0.85 -9.22 -4.54
C LEU A 74 -0.43 -9.58 -5.95
N ASP A 75 -1.25 -9.17 -6.92
CA ASP A 75 -0.88 -9.20 -8.33
C ASP A 75 -0.97 -7.77 -8.91
N PRO A 76 0.18 -7.10 -9.15
CA PRO A 76 0.21 -5.75 -9.72
C PRO A 76 -0.38 -5.66 -11.12
N THR A 77 -0.44 -6.77 -11.88
CA THR A 77 -0.99 -6.77 -13.24
C THR A 77 -2.50 -6.50 -13.23
N LEU A 78 -3.18 -6.81 -12.12
CA LEU A 78 -4.61 -6.53 -11.93
C LEU A 78 -4.94 -5.03 -12.02
N LEU A 79 -4.00 -4.15 -11.68
CA LEU A 79 -4.23 -2.71 -11.73
C LEU A 79 -4.45 -2.20 -13.16
N GLU A 80 -3.70 -2.73 -14.12
CA GLU A 80 -3.88 -2.37 -15.53
C GLU A 80 -5.25 -2.81 -16.04
N PHE A 81 -5.65 -4.06 -15.75
CA PHE A 81 -6.97 -4.56 -16.14
C PHE A 81 -8.11 -3.77 -15.49
N ALA A 82 -8.02 -3.52 -14.18
CA ALA A 82 -9.01 -2.73 -13.45
C ALA A 82 -9.09 -1.29 -13.99
N TRP A 83 -7.96 -0.70 -14.37
CA TRP A 83 -7.92 0.64 -14.94
C TRP A 83 -8.62 0.71 -16.30
N ILE A 84 -8.36 -0.25 -17.19
CA ILE A 84 -9.04 -0.36 -18.49
C ILE A 84 -10.55 -0.49 -18.29
N GLU A 85 -10.97 -1.41 -17.42
CA GLU A 85 -12.39 -1.68 -17.18
C GLU A 85 -13.14 -0.46 -16.62
N LEU A 86 -12.51 0.31 -15.71
CA LEU A 86 -13.12 1.49 -15.10
C LEU A 86 -13.21 2.68 -16.07
N LEU A 87 -12.23 2.83 -16.96
CA LEU A 87 -12.27 3.84 -18.02
C LEU A 87 -13.43 3.60 -18.98
N GLU A 88 -13.67 2.34 -19.36
CA GLU A 88 -14.79 1.99 -20.24
C GLU A 88 -16.15 2.21 -19.56
N LYS A 89 -16.23 1.98 -18.24
CA LYS A 89 -17.49 2.02 -17.48
C LYS A 89 -17.81 3.37 -16.85
N ASN A 90 -16.91 4.36 -16.90
CA ASN A 90 -17.05 5.67 -16.22
C ASN A 90 -17.46 5.54 -14.73
N LYS A 91 -16.90 4.55 -14.04
CA LYS A 91 -17.18 4.30 -12.61
C LYS A 91 -15.97 4.66 -11.77
N SER A 92 -16.22 5.22 -10.59
CA SER A 92 -15.23 5.30 -9.51
C SER A 92 -15.21 3.98 -8.76
N MET A 93 -14.02 3.48 -8.42
CA MET A 93 -13.89 2.26 -7.62
C MET A 93 -13.94 2.62 -6.14
N ILE A 94 -15.10 2.40 -5.52
CA ILE A 94 -15.22 2.45 -4.07
C ILE A 94 -14.89 1.06 -3.57
N PHE A 95 -13.69 0.88 -3.02
CA PHE A 95 -13.35 -0.38 -2.38
C PHE A 95 -14.09 -0.51 -1.06
N GLY A 96 -14.89 -1.57 -0.98
CA GLY A 96 -15.71 -1.91 0.17
C GLY A 96 -16.28 -3.31 0.00
N SER A 97 -15.47 -4.27 -0.47
CA SER A 97 -15.88 -5.66 -0.31
C SER A 97 -16.06 -5.91 1.19
N ALA A 98 -17.10 -6.66 1.57
CA ALA A 98 -17.29 -7.00 2.97
C ALA A 98 -16.13 -7.87 3.51
N GLU A 99 -15.33 -8.45 2.62
CA GLU A 99 -14.23 -9.32 2.98
C GLU A 99 -12.97 -8.51 3.38
N PRO A 100 -12.49 -8.70 4.63
CA PRO A 100 -11.32 -7.98 5.15
C PRO A 100 -10.05 -8.12 4.31
N LEU A 101 -9.76 -9.34 3.84
CA LEU A 101 -8.50 -9.67 3.18
C LEU A 101 -8.44 -8.99 1.80
N GLU A 102 -9.45 -9.19 0.98
CA GLU A 102 -9.55 -8.58 -0.35
C GLU A 102 -9.50 -7.05 -0.28
N SER A 103 -10.25 -6.46 0.65
CA SER A 103 -10.25 -5.01 0.85
C SER A 103 -8.88 -4.47 1.21
N TYR A 104 -8.13 -5.18 2.06
CA TYR A 104 -6.77 -4.79 2.41
C TYR A 104 -5.77 -5.01 1.26
N CYS A 105 -5.89 -6.12 0.51
CA CYS A 105 -5.08 -6.35 -0.70
C CYS A 105 -5.26 -5.24 -1.73
N ALA A 106 -6.50 -4.82 -1.97
CA ALA A 106 -6.82 -3.72 -2.87
C ALA A 106 -6.20 -2.40 -2.39
N HIS A 107 -6.34 -2.07 -1.10
CA HIS A 107 -5.70 -0.89 -0.50
C HIS A 107 -4.17 -0.94 -0.67
N LEU A 108 -3.54 -2.09 -0.46
CA LEU A 108 -2.10 -2.26 -0.65
C LEU A 108 -1.65 -2.05 -2.09
N LEU A 109 -2.40 -2.55 -3.08
CA LEU A 109 -2.08 -2.34 -4.49
C LEU A 109 -2.18 -0.87 -4.87
N LEU A 110 -3.28 -0.20 -4.50
CA LEU A 110 -3.56 1.18 -4.91
C LEU A 110 -2.71 2.20 -4.18
N SER A 111 -2.40 1.98 -2.90
CA SER A 111 -1.53 2.87 -2.13
C SER A 111 -0.09 2.88 -2.66
N LYS A 112 0.32 1.80 -3.33
CA LYS A 112 1.64 1.66 -3.98
C LYS A 112 1.62 2.00 -5.47
N ASP A 113 0.45 2.20 -6.05
CA ASP A 113 0.32 2.48 -7.47
C ASP A 113 0.75 3.92 -7.81
N ASP A 114 1.66 4.02 -8.76
CA ASP A 114 2.18 5.28 -9.29
C ASP A 114 1.81 5.52 -10.76
N ILE A 115 1.11 4.58 -11.40
CA ILE A 115 0.86 4.58 -12.86
C ILE A 115 -0.61 4.77 -13.19
N TYR A 116 -1.52 3.96 -12.63
CA TYR A 116 -2.87 3.78 -13.16
C TYR A 116 -3.95 4.53 -12.38
N PHE A 117 -3.81 4.63 -11.06
CA PHE A 117 -4.77 5.18 -10.13
C PHE A 117 -4.19 6.38 -9.39
N THR A 118 -5.09 7.25 -8.93
CA THR A 118 -4.76 8.39 -8.08
C THR A 118 -5.79 8.52 -6.97
N VAL A 119 -5.38 9.11 -5.85
CA VAL A 119 -6.27 9.39 -4.72
C VAL A 119 -7.16 10.58 -5.12
N LEU A 120 -8.47 10.35 -5.18
CA LEU A 120 -9.48 11.37 -5.44
C LEU A 120 -9.87 12.10 -4.15
N GLU A 121 -10.09 11.33 -3.07
CA GLU A 121 -10.45 11.88 -1.76
C GLU A 121 -9.74 11.11 -0.64
N SER A 122 -9.34 11.83 0.40
CA SER A 122 -8.90 11.27 1.67
C SER A 122 -9.79 11.81 2.78
N LYS A 123 -10.85 11.07 3.11
CA LYS A 123 -11.77 11.45 4.20
C LYS A 123 -11.60 10.51 5.37
N CYS A 124 -11.09 11.05 6.47
CA CYS A 124 -11.11 10.60 7.89
C CYS A 124 -10.66 9.16 8.23
N SER A 125 -10.70 8.20 7.30
CA SER A 125 -10.39 6.78 7.52
C SER A 125 -10.46 5.92 6.24
N PHE A 126 -10.76 6.51 5.07
CA PHE A 126 -10.80 5.80 3.79
C PHE A 126 -10.20 6.65 2.66
N PHE A 127 -9.48 5.99 1.76
CA PHE A 127 -8.99 6.56 0.52
C PHE A 127 -9.94 6.19 -0.61
N VAL A 128 -10.36 7.18 -1.39
CA VAL A 128 -11.11 6.96 -2.62
C VAL A 128 -10.13 7.04 -3.78
N TYR A 129 -9.97 5.95 -4.51
CA TYR A 129 -9.09 5.88 -5.68
C TYR A 129 -9.90 6.01 -6.98
N GLY A 130 -9.31 6.70 -7.95
CA GLY A 130 -9.89 6.89 -9.27
C GLY A 130 -8.88 6.57 -10.37
N PRO A 131 -9.35 6.10 -11.54
CA PRO A 131 -8.47 5.86 -12.67
C PRO A 131 -7.89 7.19 -13.18
N ARG A 132 -6.60 7.20 -13.50
CA ARG A 132 -5.95 8.31 -14.20
C ARG A 132 -6.38 8.34 -15.67
N LEU A 133 -6.24 9.48 -16.32
CA LEU A 133 -6.53 9.61 -17.75
C LEU A 133 -5.49 8.85 -18.59
N ALA A 134 -5.90 8.26 -19.71
CA ALA A 134 -5.01 7.54 -20.63
C ALA A 134 -3.76 8.33 -21.03
N VAL A 135 -3.91 9.64 -21.26
CA VAL A 135 -2.78 10.52 -21.59
C VAL A 135 -1.76 10.60 -20.45
N GLN A 136 -2.23 10.62 -19.19
CA GLN A 136 -1.37 10.64 -18.01
C GLN A 136 -0.66 9.30 -17.82
N VAL A 137 -1.39 8.18 -17.96
CA VAL A 137 -0.83 6.83 -17.85
C VAL A 137 0.26 6.59 -18.90
N ASN A 138 -0.01 6.95 -20.16
CA ASN A 138 0.98 6.81 -21.24
C ASN A 138 2.27 7.60 -20.97
N GLU A 139 2.15 8.80 -20.44
CA GLU A 139 3.32 9.62 -20.06
C GLU A 139 4.07 9.00 -18.88
N LEU A 140 3.38 8.49 -17.86
CA LEU A 140 3.99 7.82 -16.71
C LEU A 140 4.72 6.55 -17.12
N LEU A 141 4.11 5.72 -17.98
CA LEU A 141 4.74 4.52 -18.55
C LEU A 141 5.98 4.88 -19.36
N ARG A 142 5.92 5.90 -20.21
CA ARG A 142 7.06 6.36 -20.99
C ARG A 142 8.24 6.77 -20.09
N ARG A 143 7.96 7.53 -19.03
CA ARG A 143 8.97 7.94 -18.04
C ARG A 143 9.56 6.75 -17.32
N LYS A 144 8.72 5.79 -16.90
CA LYS A 144 9.15 4.57 -16.25
C LYS A 144 10.09 3.76 -17.13
N HIS A 145 9.73 3.52 -18.39
CA HIS A 145 10.59 2.79 -19.33
C HIS A 145 11.91 3.50 -19.62
N ALA A 146 11.90 4.84 -19.76
CA ALA A 146 13.13 5.60 -19.93
C ALA A 146 14.07 5.45 -18.71
N LYS A 147 13.50 5.48 -17.50
CA LYS A 147 14.26 5.27 -16.25
C LYS A 147 14.82 3.85 -16.16
N GLU A 148 14.00 2.83 -16.44
CA GLU A 148 14.43 1.42 -16.44
C GLU A 148 15.56 1.17 -17.44
N THR A 149 15.51 1.81 -18.61
CA THR A 149 16.56 1.71 -19.64
C THR A 149 17.87 2.32 -19.13
N ALA A 150 17.81 3.54 -18.56
CA ALA A 150 19.00 4.20 -18.01
C ALA A 150 19.62 3.43 -16.84
N GLU A 151 18.79 2.85 -15.96
CA GLU A 151 19.26 2.00 -14.84
C GLU A 151 19.94 0.73 -15.34
N LYS A 152 19.42 0.11 -16.41
CA LYS A 152 20.02 -1.07 -17.04
C LYS A 152 21.37 -0.73 -17.64
N GLU A 153 21.48 0.36 -18.40
CA GLU A 153 22.73 0.84 -19.00
C GLU A 153 23.79 1.13 -17.92
N LEU A 154 23.39 1.80 -16.82
CA LEU A 154 24.28 2.06 -15.69
C LEU A 154 24.77 0.76 -15.05
N LYS A 155 23.89 -0.23 -14.86
CA LYS A 155 24.24 -1.53 -14.29
C LYS A 155 25.23 -2.29 -15.19
N GLU A 156 25.03 -2.25 -16.50
CA GLU A 156 25.94 -2.85 -17.49
C GLU A 156 27.30 -2.15 -17.47
N PHE A 157 27.34 -0.82 -17.41
CA PHE A 157 28.57 -0.05 -17.28
C PHE A 157 29.34 -0.38 -15.99
N MET A 158 28.65 -0.43 -14.84
CA MET A 158 29.27 -0.82 -13.57
C MET A 158 29.83 -2.24 -13.61
N LYS A 159 29.15 -3.17 -14.30
CA LYS A 159 29.62 -4.55 -14.49
C LYS A 159 30.93 -4.57 -15.30
N LEU A 160 31.00 -3.78 -16.37
CA LEU A 160 32.22 -3.65 -17.17
C LEU A 160 33.40 -3.13 -16.35
N LEU A 161 33.21 -2.04 -15.60
CA LEU A 161 34.26 -1.45 -14.76
C LEU A 161 34.81 -2.44 -13.71
N LYS A 162 33.94 -3.26 -13.10
CA LYS A 162 34.36 -4.30 -12.15
C LYS A 162 35.22 -5.36 -12.84
N SER A 163 34.80 -5.84 -14.02
CA SER A 163 35.54 -6.85 -14.77
C SER A 163 36.92 -6.37 -15.22
N THR A 164 37.08 -5.09 -15.58
CA THR A 164 38.38 -4.53 -15.97
C THR A 164 39.33 -4.40 -14.79
N ARG A 165 38.81 -4.11 -13.58
CA ARG A 165 39.62 -4.01 -12.36
C ARG A 165 40.13 -5.37 -11.84
N GLU A 166 39.47 -6.46 -12.23
CA GLU A 166 39.81 -7.84 -11.83
C GLU A 166 40.80 -8.53 -12.78
N MET A 167 41.22 -7.88 -13.88
CA MET A 167 42.28 -8.41 -14.75
C MET A 167 43.66 -8.29 -14.05
N PRO A 168 44.48 -9.37 -13.98
CA PRO A 168 45.83 -9.28 -13.43
C PRO A 168 46.71 -8.35 -14.28
N PRO A 169 47.72 -7.68 -13.69
CA PRO A 169 48.72 -6.97 -14.46
C PRO A 169 49.50 -7.97 -15.34
N ILE A 170 49.76 -7.59 -16.59
CA ILE A 170 50.55 -8.34 -17.58
C ILE A 170 52.03 -8.27 -17.22
#